data_AF-A0A8H9YTW4-F1
#
_entry.id   AF-A0A8H9YTW4-F1
#
_cell.length_a   1.000
_cell.length_b   1.000
_cell.length_c   1.000
_cell.angle_alpha   90.00
_cell.angle_beta   90.00
_cell.angle_gamma   90.00
#
_symmetry.space_group_name_H-M   'P 1'
#
loop_
_entity.id
_entity.type
_entity.pdbx_description
1 polymer ?
#
loop_
_entity_poly.entity_id
_entity_poly.type
_entity_poly.pdbx_seq_one_letter_code
_entity_poly.pdbx_strand_id
1 'polypeptide(L)'
;MQSFSDCLQEIHYLNLSYLLLIQRISTFNEPNIDADINEELVKVLQSLPLSKLVSLAETSQLLITLKPGIIKQQLDDGKVTHTQ
;
A
#
# COMPACT_ATOMS: atom_id res chain seq x y z
N MET A 1 2.10 -13.07 -22.02
CA MET A 1 2.75 -13.51 -20.77
C MET A 1 3.52 -12.30 -20.25
N GLN A 2 3.17 -11.79 -19.07
CA GLN A 2 4.04 -10.81 -18.39
C GLN A 2 5.32 -11.53 -17.96
N SER A 3 6.46 -10.88 -18.19
CA SER A 3 7.75 -11.38 -17.72
C SER A 3 7.95 -11.07 -16.23
N PHE A 4 8.88 -11.76 -15.59
CA PHE A 4 9.26 -11.46 -14.21
C PHE A 4 9.74 -10.00 -14.05
N SER A 5 10.45 -9.46 -15.05
CA SER A 5 10.87 -8.06 -15.07
C SER A 5 9.69 -7.09 -15.12
N ASP A 6 8.63 -7.42 -15.86
CA ASP A 6 7.42 -6.58 -15.92
C ASP A 6 6.73 -6.58 -14.55
N CYS A 7 6.61 -7.75 -13.91
CA CYS A 7 6.02 -7.85 -12.57
C CYS A 7 6.83 -7.06 -11.52
N LEU A 8 8.16 -7.14 -11.57
CA LEU A 8 9.04 -6.41 -10.66
C LEU A 8 8.92 -4.89 -10.87
N GLN A 9 8.81 -4.43 -12.13
CA GLN A 9 8.60 -3.02 -12.45
C GLN A 9 7.27 -2.51 -11.89
N GLU A 10 6.19 -3.30 -12.00
CA GLU A 10 4.90 -2.96 -11.41
C GLU A 10 4.97 -2.89 -9.86
N ILE A 11 5.69 -3.82 -9.22
CA ILE A 11 5.93 -3.78 -7.77
C ILE A 11 6.64 -2.47 -7.39
N HIS A 12 7.69 -2.09 -8.12
CA HIS A 12 8.43 -0.86 -7.85
C HIS A 12 7.53 0.39 -8.01
N TYR A 13 6.71 0.45 -9.06
CA TYR A 13 5.78 1.55 -9.26
C TYR A 13 4.71 1.63 -8.18
N LEU A 14 4.16 0.49 -7.75
CA LEU A 14 3.15 0.47 -6.70
C LEU A 14 3.74 0.91 -5.35
N ASN A 15 4.93 0.40 -5.02
CA ASN A 15 5.66 0.81 -3.82
C ASN A 15 5.95 2.32 -3.82
N LEU A 16 6.48 2.85 -4.93
CA LEU A 16 6.80 4.27 -5.04
C LEU A 16 5.55 5.15 -4.95
N SER A 17 4.47 4.75 -5.63
CA SER A 17 3.20 5.47 -5.60
C SER A 17 2.64 5.55 -4.17
N TYR A 18 2.71 4.46 -3.42
CA TYR A 18 2.28 4.41 -2.02
C TYR A 18 3.13 5.32 -1.12
N LEU A 19 4.46 5.25 -1.24
CA LEU A 19 5.38 6.08 -0.45
C LEU A 19 5.15 7.58 -0.71
N LEU A 20 4.99 7.97 -1.98
CA LEU A 20 4.71 9.36 -2.36
C LEU A 20 3.35 9.83 -1.86
N LEU A 21 2.32 8.97 -1.95
CA LEU A 21 0.98 9.28 -1.49
C LEU A 21 0.96 9.51 0.03
N ILE A 22 1.58 8.64 0.81
CA ILE A 22 1.68 8.82 2.27
C ILE A 22 2.42 10.12 2.58
N GLN A 23 3.61 10.32 2.00
CA GLN A 23 4.38 11.53 2.22
C GLN A 23 3.52 12.77 1.97
N ARG A 24 2.76 12.78 0.87
CA ARG A 24 1.89 13.89 0.47
C ARG A 24 0.76 14.10 1.48
N ILE A 25 -0.03 13.07 1.81
CA ILE A 25 -1.18 13.25 2.70
C ILE A 25 -0.72 13.65 4.10
N SER A 26 0.38 13.06 4.58
CA SER A 26 0.97 13.42 5.87
C SER A 26 1.42 14.88 5.91
N THR A 27 1.94 15.46 4.82
CA THR A 27 2.30 16.88 4.77
C THR A 27 1.09 17.81 4.96
N PHE A 28 -0.11 17.39 4.56
CA PHE A 28 -1.32 18.23 4.67
C PHE A 28 -2.06 18.09 6.00
N ASN A 29 -1.55 17.30 6.97
CA ASN A 29 -2.18 17.09 8.28
C ASN A 29 -3.67 16.75 8.19
N GLU A 30 -4.12 16.06 7.13
CA GLU A 30 -5.49 15.57 7.10
C GLU A 30 -5.63 14.48 8.19
N PRO A 31 -6.44 14.72 9.23
CA PRO A 31 -6.42 13.92 10.46
C PRO A 31 -7.07 12.53 10.31
N ASN A 32 -7.26 12.05 9.08
CA ASN A 32 -8.21 10.98 8.82
C ASN A 32 -7.79 10.05 7.69
N ILE A 33 -6.49 9.80 7.52
CA ILE A 33 -6.13 8.57 6.82
C ILE A 33 -6.43 7.43 7.78
N ASP A 34 -7.58 6.80 7.60
CA ASP A 34 -8.00 5.52 8.18
C ASP A 34 -7.03 4.36 7.86
N ALA A 35 -5.84 4.66 7.34
CA ALA A 35 -4.76 3.70 7.21
C ALA A 35 -4.08 3.66 8.57
N ASP A 36 -4.01 2.47 9.17
CA ASP A 36 -3.29 2.19 10.43
C ASP A 36 -1.77 2.37 10.23
N ILE A 37 -1.35 3.56 9.80
CA ILE A 37 0.01 3.91 9.48
C ILE A 37 0.62 4.43 10.78
N ASN A 38 1.72 3.82 11.18
CA ASN A 38 2.51 4.26 12.32
C ASN A 38 2.95 5.73 12.13
N GLU A 39 2.61 6.60 13.08
CA GLU A 39 2.97 8.02 13.06
C GLU A 39 4.49 8.26 12.98
N GLU A 40 5.29 7.37 13.57
CA GLU A 40 6.75 7.42 13.48
C GLU A 40 7.22 7.20 12.05
N LEU A 41 6.62 6.21 11.36
CA LEU A 41 6.89 5.95 9.95
C LEU A 41 6.51 7.14 9.08
N VAL A 42 5.37 7.78 9.36
CA VAL A 42 4.94 9.00 8.67
C VAL A 42 5.98 10.12 8.78
N LYS A 43 6.47 10.40 10.00
CA LYS A 43 7.49 11.44 10.23
C LYS A 43 8.78 11.15 9.47
N VAL A 44 9.21 9.89 9.45
CA VAL A 44 10.38 9.46 8.66
C VAL A 44 10.13 9.71 7.18
N LEU A 45 9.00 9.24 6.63
CA LEU A 45 8.66 9.40 5.21
C LEU A 45 8.56 10.87 4.78
N GLN A 46 8.03 11.76 5.62
CA GLN A 46 8.00 13.21 5.36
C GLN A 46 9.39 13.81 5.15
N SER A 47 10.39 13.32 5.87
CA SER A 47 11.76 13.85 5.82
C SER A 47 12.60 13.27 4.67
N LEU A 48 12.14 12.19 4.03
CA LEU A 48 12.94 11.49 3.02
C LEU A 48 12.91 12.21 1.67
N PRO A 49 14.08 12.44 1.05
CA PRO A 49 14.13 12.93 -0.32
C PRO A 49 13.68 11.84 -1.30
N LEU A 50 13.25 12.26 -2.50
CA LEU A 50 12.75 11.36 -3.55
C LEU A 50 13.70 10.19 -3.85
N SER A 51 15.01 10.44 -3.91
CA SER A 51 16.01 9.40 -4.17
C SER A 51 15.96 8.25 -3.15
N LYS A 52 15.68 8.55 -1.88
CA LYS A 52 15.54 7.53 -0.83
C LYS A 52 14.22 6.77 -0.94
N LEU A 53 13.13 7.45 -1.34
CA LEU A 53 11.86 6.79 -1.60
C LEU A 53 11.96 5.81 -2.79
N VAL A 54 12.68 6.20 -3.84
CA VAL A 54 12.97 5.31 -4.98
C VAL A 54 13.76 4.09 -4.51
N SER A 55 14.84 4.27 -3.74
CA SER A 55 15.62 3.13 -3.21
C SER A 55 14.80 2.20 -2.31
N LEU A 56 13.82 2.72 -1.57
CA LEU A 56 12.90 1.90 -0.78
C LEU A 56 11.88 1.14 -1.64
N ALA A 57 11.48 1.73 -2.78
CA ALA A 57 10.52 1.13 -3.69
C ALA A 57 11.12 0.02 -4.57
N GLU A 58 12.43 0.08 -4.85
CA GLU A 58 13.21 -0.89 -5.64
C GLU A 58 13.48 -2.22 -4.87
N THR A 59 12.42 -2.78 -4.30
CA THR A 59 12.41 -4.10 -3.65
C THR A 59 11.50 -5.05 -4.41
N SER A 60 11.81 -6.34 -4.39
CA SER A 60 10.98 -7.39 -4.98
C SER A 60 9.74 -7.74 -4.15
N GLN A 61 9.46 -6.98 -3.08
CA GLN A 61 8.34 -7.20 -2.17
C GLN A 61 7.39 -6.00 -2.17
N LEU A 62 6.10 -6.26 -1.99
CA LEU A 62 5.12 -5.19 -1.80
C LEU A 62 5.24 -4.61 -0.39
N LEU A 63 5.30 -3.28 -0.30
CA LEU A 63 5.26 -2.54 0.97
C LEU A 63 3.84 -2.41 1.54
N ILE A 64 2.83 -2.80 0.76
CA ILE A 64 1.41 -2.65 1.06
C ILE A 64 0.83 -4.04 1.28
N THR A 65 -0.01 -4.17 2.29
CA THR A 65 -0.80 -5.38 2.53
C THR A 65 -2.29 -5.05 2.50
N LEU A 66 -3.11 -6.02 2.10
CA LEU A 66 -4.55 -5.88 2.16
C LEU A 66 -5.01 -5.96 3.62
N LYS A 67 -5.84 -5.00 4.05
CA LYS A 67 -6.45 -5.07 5.37
C LYS A 67 -7.31 -6.35 5.47
N PRO A 68 -7.11 -7.20 6.50
CA PRO A 68 -7.83 -8.47 6.64
C PRO A 68 -9.36 -8.37 6.62
N GLY A 69 -9.92 -7.22 7.02
CA GLY A 69 -11.37 -6.95 6.99
C GLY A 69 -11.96 -6.87 5.58
N ILE A 70 -11.17 -6.48 4.58
CA ILE A 70 -11.63 -6.35 3.18
C ILE A 70 -11.72 -7.73 2.51
N ILE A 71 -10.83 -8.67 2.86
CA ILE A 71 -10.80 -10.01 2.27
C ILE A 71 -12.00 -10.85 2.74
N LYS A 72 -12.49 -10.64 3.97
CA LYS A 72 -13.64 -11.39 4.51
C LYS A 72 -14.96 -11.05 3.82
N GLN A 73 -15.19 -9.80 3.42
CA GLN A 73 -16.44 -9.39 2.75
C GLN A 73 -16.65 -10.08 1.41
N GLN A 74 -15.58 -10.35 0.64
CA GLN A 74 -15.70 -10.99 -0.67
C GLN A 74 -15.94 -12.51 -0.62
N LEU A 75 -15.71 -13.15 0.54
CA LEU A 75 -15.94 -14.59 0.71
C LEU A 75 -17.34 -14.93 1.22
N ASP A 76 -18.00 -13.99 1.92
CA ASP A 76 -19.35 -14.19 2.45
C ASP A 76 -20.45 -13.83 1.43
N ASP A 77 -20.20 -12.90 0.51
CA ASP A 77 -21.15 -12.56 -0.57
C ASP A 77 -21.36 -13.68 -1.61
N GLY A 78 -20.59 -14.77 -1.53
CA GLY A 78 -20.69 -15.95 -2.38
C GLY A 78 -21.51 -17.12 -1.81
N LYS A 79 -22.00 -17.02 -0.57
CA LYS A 79 -22.82 -18.09 0.05
C LYS A 79 -24.28 -17.68 0.15
N VAL A 80 -25.01 -17.85 -0.95
CA VAL A 80 -26.47 -17.99 -0.90
C VAL A 80 -26.76 -19.26 -0.10
N THR A 81 -27.12 -19.09 1.16
CA THR A 81 -27.64 -20.15 2.02
C THR A 81 -28.97 -20.63 1.43
N HIS A 82 -28.96 -21.78 0.76
CA HIS A 82 -30.17 -22.58 0.58
C HIS A 82 -30.59 -23.06 1.97
N THR A 83 -31.65 -22.45 2.51
CA THR A 83 -32.46 -22.98 3.60
C THR A 83 -33.03 -24.34 3.18
N GLN A 84 -32.79 -25.35 4.00
CA GLN A 84 -33.60 -26.57 4.05
C GLN A 84 -34.75 -26.37 5.03
#